data_AF-A0A7H1DY50-F1
#
_entry.id   AF-A0A7H1DY50-F1
#
_cell.length_a   1.000
_cell.length_b   1.000
_cell.length_c   1.000
_cell.angle_alpha   90.00
_cell.angle_beta   90.00
_cell.angle_gamma   90.00
#
_symmetry.space_group_name_H-M   'P 1'
#
loop_
_entity.id
_entity.type
_entity.pdbx_description
1 polymer ?
#
loop_
_entity_poly.entity_id
_entity_poly.type
_entity_poly.pdbx_seq_one_letter_code
_entity_poly.pdbx_strand_id
1 'polypeptide(L)'
;MEKPSAFENVIEWINWIKIVLSPAILCAIIGVAIYLSMEDKATGAFLLVFIIAIGVGLGVFWANKIKKKHGSTHFISRTDASTDIDDFR
;
A
#
# COMPACT_ATOMS: atom_id res chain seq x y z
N MET A 1 27.43 -2.40 12.01
CA MET A 1 26.11 -2.66 11.39
C MET A 1 26.28 -3.86 10.49
N GLU A 2 25.68 -4.99 10.85
CA GLU A 2 25.69 -6.17 9.98
C GLU A 2 24.89 -5.87 8.71
N LYS A 3 25.38 -6.34 7.56
CA LYS A 3 24.71 -6.15 6.28
C LYS A 3 23.43 -7.00 6.30
N PRO A 4 22.25 -6.44 5.93
CA PRO A 4 21.01 -7.20 5.99
C PRO A 4 21.13 -8.45 5.11
N SER A 5 20.67 -9.57 5.64
CA SER A 5 20.68 -10.85 4.93
C SER A 5 19.79 -10.78 3.68
N ALA A 6 20.02 -11.67 2.72
CA ALA A 6 19.17 -11.74 1.52
C ALA A 6 17.69 -11.94 1.90
N PHE A 7 17.43 -12.69 2.97
CA PHE A 7 16.09 -12.95 3.49
C PHE A 7 15.40 -11.68 4.03
N GLU A 8 16.11 -10.87 4.82
CA GLU A 8 15.58 -9.61 5.36
C GLU A 8 15.23 -8.61 4.24
N ASN A 9 16.05 -8.54 3.19
CA ASN A 9 15.77 -7.70 2.04
C ASN A 9 14.50 -8.14 1.29
N VAL A 10 14.27 -9.45 1.15
CA VAL A 10 13.04 -9.98 0.52
C VAL A 10 11.81 -9.62 1.36
N ILE A 11 11.88 -9.81 2.68
CA ILE A 11 10.78 -9.43 3.59
C ILE A 11 10.48 -7.94 3.49
N GLU A 12 11.52 -7.11 3.46
CA GLU A 12 11.38 -5.66 3.35
C GLU A 12 10.68 -5.26 2.03
N TRP A 13 11.00 -5.93 0.93
CA TRP A 13 10.32 -5.72 -0.35
C TRP A 13 8.86 -6.18 -0.33
N ILE A 14 8.56 -7.34 0.27
CA ILE A 14 7.18 -7.82 0.42
C ILE A 14 6.36 -6.82 1.25
N ASN A 15 6.90 -6.34 2.37
CA ASN A 15 6.25 -5.36 3.22
C ASN A 15 6.07 -4.01 2.51
N TRP A 16 7.04 -3.58 1.70
CA TRP A 16 6.89 -2.40 0.86
C TRP A 16 5.73 -2.55 -0.13
N ILE A 17 5.59 -3.70 -0.81
CA ILE A 17 4.47 -3.97 -1.72
C ILE A 17 3.14 -3.94 -0.97
N LYS A 18 3.04 -4.52 0.24
CA LYS A 18 1.83 -4.44 1.07
C LYS A 18 1.41 -2.99 1.35
N ILE A 19 2.37 -2.12 1.65
CA ILE A 19 2.12 -0.69 1.88
C ILE A 19 1.65 0.02 0.59
N VAL A 20 2.21 -0.32 -0.58
CA VAL A 20 1.75 0.22 -1.87
C VAL A 20 0.33 -0.24 -2.20
N LEU A 21 0.00 -1.48 -1.87
CA LEU A 21 -1.30 -2.07 -2.20
C LEU A 21 -2.47 -1.39 -1.47
N SER A 22 -2.29 -0.82 -0.27
CA SER A 22 -3.41 -0.23 0.45
C SER A 22 -4.08 0.96 -0.28
N PRO A 23 -3.36 2.01 -0.73
CA PRO A 23 -3.97 3.06 -1.56
C PRO A 23 -4.35 2.57 -2.95
N ALA A 24 -3.61 1.62 -3.54
CA ALA A 24 -3.95 1.08 -4.86
C ALA A 24 -5.30 0.34 -4.85
N ILE A 25 -5.56 -0.49 -3.84
CA ILE A 25 -6.83 -1.21 -3.68
C ILE A 25 -7.97 -0.23 -3.40
N LEU A 26 -7.75 0.78 -2.54
CA LEU A 26 -8.77 1.80 -2.26
C LEU A 26 -9.17 2.54 -3.54
N CYS A 27 -8.20 2.98 -4.33
CA CYS A 27 -8.44 3.62 -5.63
C CYS A 27 -9.10 2.66 -6.64
N ALA A 28 -8.74 1.37 -6.63
CA ALA A 28 -9.39 0.37 -7.49
C ALA A 28 -10.87 0.20 -7.14
N ILE A 29 -11.22 0.12 -5.86
CA ILE A 29 -12.63 0.03 -5.40
C ILE A 29 -13.41 1.27 -5.85
N ILE A 30 -12.86 2.47 -5.65
CA ILE A 30 -13.48 3.74 -6.07
C ILE A 30 -13.63 3.78 -7.60
N GLY A 31 -12.58 3.42 -8.35
CA GLY A 31 -12.60 3.41 -9.80
C GLY A 31 -13.65 2.45 -10.36
N VAL A 32 -13.81 1.26 -9.76
CA VAL A 32 -14.83 0.28 -10.17
C VAL A 32 -16.23 0.82 -9.89
N ALA A 33 -16.45 1.44 -8.73
CA ALA A 33 -17.74 2.05 -8.41
C ALA A 33 -18.13 3.14 -9.44
N ILE A 34 -17.15 3.97 -9.85
CA ILE A 34 -17.35 4.98 -10.90
C ILE A 34 -17.67 4.31 -12.24
N TYR A 35 -16.88 3.32 -12.66
CA TYR A 35 -17.10 2.59 -13.92
C TYR A 35 -18.51 1.98 -14.02
N LEU A 36 -19.01 1.40 -12.93
CA LEU A 36 -20.34 0.82 -12.89
C LEU A 36 -21.45 1.87 -12.98
N SER A 37 -21.20 3.07 -12.45
CA SER A 37 -22.15 4.19 -12.44
C SER A 37 -22.21 4.96 -13.77
N MET A 38 -21.25 4.75 -14.69
CA MET A 38 -21.22 5.44 -15.98
C MET A 38 -21.97 4.68 -17.06
N GLU A 39 -22.77 5.40 -17.84
CA GLU A 39 -23.42 4.89 -19.05
C GLU A 39 -22.40 4.67 -20.18
N ASP A 40 -21.52 5.63 -20.40
CA ASP A 40 -20.39 5.48 -21.32
C ASP A 40 -19.28 4.63 -20.71
N LYS A 41 -19.21 3.37 -21.16
CA LYS A 41 -18.22 2.39 -20.71
C LYS A 41 -16.80 2.70 -21.18
N ALA A 42 -16.62 3.41 -22.29
CA ALA A 42 -15.27 3.76 -22.76
C ALA A 42 -14.64 4.82 -21.86
N THR A 43 -15.38 5.90 -21.57
CA THR A 43 -14.92 6.94 -20.64
C THR A 43 -14.76 6.38 -19.22
N GLY A 44 -15.68 5.52 -18.77
CA GLY A 44 -15.56 4.86 -17.47
C GLY A 44 -14.30 4.00 -17.34
N ALA A 45 -13.94 3.24 -18.39
CA ALA A 45 -12.75 2.40 -18.37
C ALA A 45 -11.46 3.24 -18.31
N PHE A 46 -11.42 4.36 -19.05
CA PHE A 46 -10.31 5.31 -18.97
C PHE A 46 -10.14 5.88 -17.56
N LEU A 47 -11.22 6.32 -16.92
CA LEU A 47 -11.19 6.85 -15.56
C LEU A 47 -10.77 5.81 -14.53
N LEU A 48 -11.25 4.57 -14.65
CA LEU A 48 -10.83 3.46 -13.79
C LEU A 48 -9.30 3.27 -13.83
N VAL A 49 -8.74 3.15 -15.04
CA VAL A 49 -7.29 2.97 -15.22
C VAL A 49 -6.52 4.18 -14.68
N PHE A 50 -7.02 5.39 -14.95
CA PHE A 50 -6.40 6.63 -14.47
C PHE A 50 -6.37 6.73 -12.94
N ILE A 51 -7.48 6.40 -12.27
CA ILE A 51 -7.59 6.42 -10.80
C ILE A 51 -6.67 5.35 -10.18
N ILE A 52 -6.62 4.14 -10.74
CA ILE A 52 -5.69 3.10 -10.28
C ILE A 52 -4.25 3.55 -10.44
N ALA A 53 -3.88 4.17 -11.57
CA ALA A 53 -2.53 4.69 -11.79
C ALA A 53 -2.13 5.73 -10.75
N ILE A 54 -3.05 6.64 -10.38
CA ILE A 54 -2.84 7.60 -9.28
C ILE A 54 -2.67 6.86 -7.95
N GLY A 55 -3.52 5.88 -7.64
CA GLY A 55 -3.44 5.10 -6.40
C GLY A 55 -2.12 4.36 -6.24
N VAL A 56 -1.61 3.76 -7.32
CA VAL A 56 -0.28 3.13 -7.36
C VAL A 56 0.82 4.18 -7.16
N GLY A 57 0.75 5.32 -7.84
CA GLY A 57 1.72 6.41 -7.69
C GLY A 57 1.81 6.93 -6.25
N LEU A 58 0.66 7.18 -5.63
CA LEU A 58 0.55 7.59 -4.23
C LEU A 58 1.06 6.50 -3.29
N GLY A 59 0.74 5.23 -3.55
CA GLY A 59 1.24 4.08 -2.80
C GLY A 59 2.75 3.96 -2.83
N VAL A 60 3.36 4.06 -4.01
CA VAL A 60 4.82 4.04 -4.19
C VAL A 60 5.47 5.20 -3.45
N PHE A 61 4.93 6.41 -3.59
CA PHE A 61 5.43 7.58 -2.87
C PHE A 61 5.38 7.40 -1.36
N TRP A 62 4.25 6.91 -0.83
CA TRP A 62 4.05 6.70 0.59
C TRP A 62 4.93 5.57 1.14
N ALA A 63 5.01 4.44 0.44
CA ALA A 63 5.86 3.31 0.81
C ALA A 63 7.34 3.70 0.83
N ASN A 64 7.79 4.51 -0.13
CA ASN A 64 9.16 5.05 -0.13
C ASN A 64 9.42 5.99 1.05
N LYS A 65 8.44 6.83 1.41
CA LYS A 65 8.53 7.71 2.59
C LYS A 65 8.63 6.90 3.88
N ILE A 66 7.84 5.82 4.01
CA ILE A 66 7.86 4.93 5.17
C ILE A 66 9.19 4.16 5.25
N LYS A 67 9.61 3.54 4.14
CA LYS A 67 10.86 2.77 4.07
C LYS A 67 12.06 3.61 4.50
N LYS A 68 12.13 4.87 4.07
CA LYS A 68 13.21 5.81 4.46
C LYS A 68 13.15 6.23 5.92
N LYS A 69 11.96 6.33 6.52
CA LYS A 69 11.79 6.88 7.88
C LYS A 69 11.92 5.80 8.96
N HIS A 70 11.40 4.60 8.71
CA HIS A 70 11.23 3.56 9.72
C HIS A 70 11.61 2.15 9.23
N GLY A 71 11.68 1.92 7.93
CA GLY A 71 11.66 0.58 7.34
C GLY A 71 10.22 0.06 7.18
N SER A 72 9.95 -0.60 6.06
CA SER A 72 8.64 -1.15 5.72
C SER A 72 8.22 -2.25 6.70
N THR A 73 9.16 -3.09 7.14
CA THR A 73 8.89 -4.16 8.11
C THR A 73 8.52 -3.63 9.47
N HIS A 74 9.22 -2.60 9.98
CA HIS A 74 8.89 -1.97 11.27
C HIS A 74 7.51 -1.30 11.26
N PHE A 75 7.14 -0.70 10.11
CA PHE A 75 5.81 -0.11 9.97
C PHE A 75 4.71 -1.17 10.01
N ILE A 76 4.82 -2.23 9.21
CA ILE A 76 3.88 -3.35 9.18
C ILE A 76 3.80 -4.02 10.57
N SER A 77 4.93 -4.28 11.23
CA SER A 77 4.92 -4.91 12.55
C SER A 77 4.20 -4.07 13.60
N ARG A 78 4.28 -2.73 13.51
CA ARG A 78 3.57 -1.83 14.42
C ARG A 78 2.07 -1.76 14.12
N THR A 79 1.67 -1.87 12.86
CA THR A 79 0.25 -1.90 12.49
C THR A 79 -0.40 -3.25 12.81
N ASP A 80 0.36 -4.34 12.71
CA ASP A 80 -0.10 -5.70 13.00
C ASP A 80 -0.03 -6.04 14.50
N ALA A 81 0.73 -5.28 15.28
CA ALA A 81 0.76 -5.46 16.73
C ALA A 81 -0.62 -5.15 17.33
N SER A 82 -1.30 -6.19 17.81
CA SER A 82 -2.48 -6.06 18.67
C SER A 82 -2.07 -5.35 19.96
N THR A 83 -2.91 -4.41 20.44
CA THR A 83 -2.75 -3.72 21.74
C THR A 83 -2.94 -4.68 22.94
N ASP A 84 -2.63 -5.96 22.80
CA ASP A 84 -2.94 -6.99 23.81
C ASP A 84 -1.96 -6.98 25.01
N ILE A 85 -0.85 -6.24 24.93
CA ILE A 85 0.27 -6.41 25.88
C ILE A 85 0.67 -5.13 26.64
N ASP A 86 0.12 -3.96 26.28
CA ASP A 86 0.47 -2.69 26.94
C ASP A 86 -0.51 -2.28 28.07
N ASP A 87 -1.69 -2.93 28.17
CA ASP A 87 -2.73 -2.55 29.15
C ASP A 87 -2.58 -3.24 30.52
N PHE A 88 -1.58 -4.11 30.69
CA PHE A 88 -1.34 -4.89 31.93
C PHE A 88 -0.08 -4.49 32.72
N ARG A 89 0.46 -3.28 32.53
CA ARG A 89 1.64 -2.81 33.28
C ARG A 89 1.39 -1.55 34.09
#